data_AF-A0A8H7BKB7-F1
#
_entry.id   AF-A0A8H7BKB7-F1
#
_cell.length_a   1.000
_cell.length_b   1.000
_cell.length_c   1.000
_cell.angle_alpha   90.00
_cell.angle_beta   90.00
_cell.angle_gamma   90.00
#
_symmetry.space_group_name_H-M   'P 1'
#
loop_
_entity.id
_entity.type
_entity.pdbx_description
1 polymer ?
#
loop_
_entity_poly.entity_id
_entity_poly.type
_entity_poly.pdbx_seq_one_letter_code
_entity_poly.pdbx_strand_id
1 'polypeptide(L)'
;MTRNRILVVGNSGVEKLNFVKKLFQISCREFPQSQVTHDLEVSDGKCHRLRIPWLIDTKYYTAEVEFLIEDVHIDKHREMAQTYKNPNDEIGQTVDAFIYMCSKDDLGTFQGIRDWLTFLEDCDPGIRVCVADGTAEEEVEAIESWCIDNQFEYIDMTRTTDIAFDKAGADLALEVLQTNMWDGMTRKDNVSAAKNLKTEEQEQLYKEMADLKLNSKQDEEKKKFLFNESDAEEGNEDDTEFLTDEDVRFMQKELFGSISEEDGLDKAFEALQAIRDKGRTLSDSERRKLAAQVALSFAAELEL
;
A
#
# COMPACT_ATOMS: atom_id res chain seq x y z
N MET A 1 -17.72 18.53 10.15
CA MET A 1 -16.34 19.01 9.93
C MET A 1 -15.60 17.91 9.19
N THR A 2 -14.56 18.22 8.42
CA THR A 2 -13.74 17.21 7.74
C THR A 2 -12.79 16.55 8.75
N ARG A 3 -12.71 15.22 8.73
CA ARG A 3 -11.72 14.43 9.47
C ARG A 3 -10.41 14.37 8.68
N ASN A 4 -9.61 15.42 8.77
CA ASN A 4 -8.35 15.57 8.03
C ASN A 4 -7.18 16.03 8.91
N ARG A 5 -7.26 15.81 10.23
CA ARG A 5 -6.19 16.18 11.17
C ARG A 5 -5.44 14.96 11.71
N ILE A 6 -4.14 15.14 11.90
CA ILE A 6 -3.22 14.17 12.49
C ILE A 6 -2.79 14.69 13.84
N LEU A 7 -3.26 14.09 14.93
CA LEU A 7 -2.85 14.47 16.28
C LEU A 7 -1.55 13.76 16.65
N VAL A 8 -0.48 14.53 16.89
CA VAL A 8 0.83 14.04 17.31
C VAL A 8 1.08 14.45 18.76
N VAL A 9 1.09 13.47 19.65
CA VAL A 9 1.26 13.66 21.09
C VAL A 9 2.40 12.79 21.60
N GLY A 10 2.89 13.10 22.79
CA GLY A 10 3.97 12.37 23.46
C GLY A 10 4.61 13.26 24.50
N ASN A 11 5.35 12.66 25.43
CA ASN A 11 5.98 13.39 26.53
C ASN A 11 6.85 14.56 26.03
N SER A 12 6.95 15.61 26.84
CA SER A 12 7.93 16.67 26.64
C SER A 12 9.35 16.11 26.53
N GLY A 13 10.09 16.56 25.52
CA GLY A 13 11.44 16.07 25.22
C GLY A 13 11.50 15.00 24.13
N VAL A 14 10.38 14.37 23.76
CA VAL A 14 10.34 13.49 22.58
C VAL A 14 10.35 14.33 21.31
N GLU A 15 11.16 13.95 20.31
CA GLU A 15 11.44 14.74 19.11
C GLU A 15 10.30 14.77 18.06
N LYS A 16 9.08 15.09 18.49
CA LYS A 16 7.86 15.12 17.64
C LYS A 16 8.01 15.94 16.37
N LEU A 17 8.63 17.11 16.48
CA LEU A 17 8.88 17.99 15.34
C LEU A 17 9.87 17.37 14.34
N ASN A 18 10.89 16.65 14.81
CA ASN A 18 11.86 16.01 13.93
C ASN A 18 11.23 14.82 13.20
N PHE A 19 10.34 14.06 13.85
CA PHE A 19 9.53 13.04 13.18
C PHE A 19 8.71 13.63 12.04
N VAL A 20 7.96 14.71 12.27
CA VAL A 20 7.18 15.35 11.19
C VAL A 20 8.09 15.89 10.09
N LYS A 21 9.24 16.51 10.42
CA LYS A 21 10.22 16.93 9.41
C LYS A 21 10.75 15.77 8.57
N LYS A 22 11.02 14.61 9.19
CA LYS A 22 11.43 13.38 8.47
C LYS A 22 10.34 12.98 7.46
N LEU A 23 9.06 12.97 7.85
CA LEU A 23 7.94 12.68 6.94
C LEU A 23 7.88 13.62 5.74
N PHE A 24 8.10 14.93 5.94
CA PHE A 24 8.18 15.89 4.83
C PHE A 24 9.36 15.58 3.89
N GLN A 25 10.52 15.28 4.46
CA GLN A 25 11.72 14.93 3.69
C GLN A 25 11.49 13.70 2.80
N ILE A 26 11.00 12.59 3.37
CA ILE A 26 10.79 11.34 2.63
C ILE A 26 9.61 11.42 1.65
N SER A 27 8.63 12.29 1.92
CA SER A 27 7.53 12.56 0.97
C SER A 27 7.90 13.55 -0.13
N CYS A 28 9.17 14.00 -0.20
CA CYS A 28 9.65 15.00 -1.14
C CYS A 28 8.81 16.29 -1.10
N ARG A 29 8.37 16.69 0.09
CA ARG A 29 7.60 17.92 0.33
C ARG A 29 8.45 18.96 1.04
N GLU A 30 8.24 20.23 0.70
CA GLU A 30 8.86 21.34 1.40
C GLU A 30 8.23 21.51 2.78
N PHE A 31 9.05 21.44 3.82
CA PHE A 31 8.61 21.73 5.18
C PHE A 31 8.41 23.25 5.36
N PRO A 32 7.28 23.72 5.90
CA PRO A 32 6.99 25.16 6.04
C PRO A 32 7.79 25.80 7.20
N GLN A 33 9.12 25.80 7.09
CA GLN A 33 10.05 26.19 8.15
C GLN A 33 9.81 27.63 8.63
N SER A 34 9.50 28.56 7.72
CA SER A 34 9.28 29.97 8.05
C SER A 34 8.03 30.17 8.91
N GLN A 35 6.93 29.48 8.58
CA GLN A 35 5.70 29.53 9.36
C GLN A 35 5.91 28.93 10.75
N VAL A 36 6.52 27.73 10.81
CA VAL A 36 6.78 27.05 12.08
C VAL A 36 7.69 27.87 12.99
N THR A 37 8.73 28.51 12.42
CA THR A 37 9.64 29.36 13.20
C THR A 37 8.91 30.58 13.75
N HIS A 38 8.10 31.25 12.93
CA HIS A 38 7.27 32.36 13.36
C HIS A 38 6.27 31.95 14.46
N ASP A 39 5.59 30.82 14.32
CA ASP A 39 4.62 30.35 15.30
C ASP A 39 5.27 29.99 16.65
N LEU A 40 6.50 29.47 16.61
CA LEU A 40 7.30 29.25 17.82
C LEU A 40 7.77 30.56 18.47
N GLU A 41 8.21 31.54 17.68
CA GLU A 41 8.68 32.85 18.16
C GLU A 41 7.54 33.70 18.76
N VAL A 42 6.39 33.78 18.07
CA VAL A 42 5.21 34.54 18.52
C VAL A 42 4.64 33.99 19.82
N SER A 43 4.86 32.71 20.08
CA SER A 43 4.34 32.04 21.27
C SER A 43 5.16 32.26 22.55
N ASP A 44 6.29 32.97 22.51
CA ASP A 44 7.20 33.15 23.67
C ASP A 44 7.58 31.81 24.34
N GLY A 45 7.79 30.76 23.53
CA GLY A 45 8.06 29.40 24.00
C GLY A 45 6.86 28.69 24.66
N LYS A 46 5.65 29.24 24.54
CA LYS A 46 4.40 28.67 25.06
C LYS A 46 3.46 28.20 23.95
N CYS A 47 3.92 27.93 22.73
CA CYS A 47 3.05 27.31 21.73
C CYS A 47 2.73 25.90 22.23
N HIS A 48 1.59 25.71 22.90
CA HIS A 48 1.19 24.40 23.40
C HIS A 48 0.85 23.47 22.21
N ARG A 49 0.45 24.07 21.07
CA ARG A 49 -0.04 23.40 19.87
C ARG A 49 0.52 24.01 18.60
N LEU A 50 1.30 23.25 17.84
CA LEU A 50 1.79 23.64 16.52
C LEU A 50 0.92 23.01 15.42
N ARG A 51 0.53 23.81 14.42
CA ARG A 51 -0.24 23.35 13.27
C ARG A 51 0.62 23.37 12.02
N ILE A 52 0.73 22.24 11.33
CA ILE A 52 1.55 22.12 10.12
C ILE A 52 0.70 21.55 8.98
N PRO A 53 0.35 22.35 7.97
CA PRO A 53 -0.38 21.85 6.81
C PRO A 53 0.52 20.91 6.01
N TRP A 54 -0.04 19.79 5.55
CA TRP A 54 0.66 18.81 4.74
C TRP A 54 -0.26 18.33 3.61
N LEU A 55 0.31 18.22 2.40
CA LEU A 55 -0.39 17.69 1.24
C LEU A 55 0.07 16.26 0.99
N ILE A 56 -0.78 15.31 1.35
CA ILE A 56 -0.63 13.92 0.93
C ILE A 56 -0.92 13.86 -0.55
N ASP A 57 -0.03 13.21 -1.29
CA ASP A 57 -0.09 13.12 -2.73
C ASP A 57 0.45 11.77 -3.16
N THR A 58 -0.48 10.84 -3.35
CA THR A 58 -0.19 9.47 -3.73
C THR A 58 -0.39 9.31 -5.24
N LYS A 59 -0.13 8.11 -5.76
CA LYS A 59 -0.51 7.78 -7.14
C LYS A 59 -2.03 7.90 -7.39
N TYR A 60 -2.85 7.74 -6.35
CA TYR A 60 -4.29 7.56 -6.49
C TYR A 60 -5.11 8.77 -6.08
N TYR A 61 -4.60 9.59 -5.16
CA TYR A 61 -5.34 10.73 -4.63
C TYR A 61 -4.40 11.83 -4.09
N THR A 62 -4.96 13.01 -3.89
CA THR A 62 -4.38 14.09 -3.09
C THR A 62 -5.29 14.42 -1.92
N ALA A 63 -4.75 14.70 -0.74
CA ALA A 63 -5.51 15.10 0.44
C ALA A 63 -4.77 16.21 1.20
N GLU A 64 -5.50 17.27 1.54
CA GLU A 64 -5.01 18.32 2.43
C GLU A 64 -5.27 17.91 3.88
N VAL A 65 -4.18 17.69 4.62
CA VAL A 65 -4.22 17.30 6.02
C VAL A 65 -3.44 18.29 6.88
N GLU A 66 -3.69 18.30 8.18
CA GLU A 66 -3.01 19.18 9.13
C GLU A 66 -2.45 18.34 10.29
N PHE A 67 -1.14 18.41 10.51
CA PHE A 67 -0.54 17.91 11.75
C PHE A 67 -0.85 18.88 12.89
N LEU A 68 -1.35 18.35 13.99
CA LEU A 68 -1.50 19.01 15.28
C LEU A 68 -0.46 18.43 16.24
N ILE A 69 0.64 19.15 16.47
CA ILE A 69 1.69 18.71 17.39
C ILE A 69 1.45 19.33 18.76
N GLU A 70 1.26 18.50 19.77
CA GLU A 70 1.08 18.91 21.16
C GLU A 70 2.28 18.52 21.99
N ASP A 71 2.83 19.47 22.74
CA ASP A 71 3.80 19.14 23.79
C ASP A 71 3.10 18.91 25.12
N VAL A 72 3.11 17.66 25.57
CA VAL A 72 2.35 17.25 26.75
C VAL A 72 3.32 16.83 27.85
N HIS A 73 3.23 17.50 28.99
CA HIS A 73 3.93 17.07 30.18
C HIS A 73 3.36 15.73 30.67
N ILE A 74 4.21 14.84 31.20
CA ILE A 74 3.84 13.46 31.57
C ILE A 74 2.58 13.38 32.46
N ASP A 75 2.42 14.30 33.41
CA ASP A 75 1.28 14.33 34.34
C ASP A 75 -0.03 14.91 33.75
N LYS A 76 0.01 15.43 32.51
CA LYS A 76 -1.10 16.18 31.90
C LYS A 76 -1.78 15.46 30.74
N HIS A 77 -1.33 14.26 30.35
CA HIS A 77 -1.95 13.50 29.26
C HIS A 77 -3.45 13.29 29.47
N ARG A 78 -3.85 12.82 30.65
CA ARG A 78 -5.27 12.60 30.97
C ARG A 78 -6.11 13.88 30.92
N GLU A 79 -5.61 15.00 31.45
CA GLU A 79 -6.31 16.29 31.42
C GLU A 79 -6.52 16.79 29.99
N MET A 80 -5.49 16.67 29.15
CA MET A 80 -5.57 17.07 27.75
C MET A 80 -6.51 16.17 26.95
N ALA A 81 -6.43 14.85 27.11
CA ALA A 81 -7.33 13.90 26.48
C ALA A 81 -8.80 14.18 26.85
N GLN A 82 -9.08 14.49 28.12
CA GLN A 82 -10.42 14.90 28.57
C GLN A 82 -10.88 16.22 27.97
N THR A 83 -9.97 17.17 27.76
CA THR A 83 -10.29 18.44 27.12
C THR A 83 -10.77 18.22 25.68
N TYR A 84 -10.13 17.31 24.93
CA TYR A 84 -10.49 17.03 23.53
C TYR A 84 -11.75 16.21 23.35
N LYS A 85 -12.26 15.59 24.43
CA LYS A 85 -13.61 14.99 24.47
C LYS A 85 -14.71 16.04 24.57
N ASN A 86 -14.41 17.28 24.95
CA ASN A 86 -15.43 18.31 25.08
C ASN A 86 -16.04 18.59 23.70
N PRO A 87 -17.38 18.53 23.52
CA PRO A 87 -18.02 18.81 22.24
C PRO A 87 -17.74 20.23 21.69
N ASN A 88 -17.33 21.15 22.56
CA ASN A 88 -16.90 22.50 22.17
C ASN A 88 -15.47 22.56 21.63
N ASP A 89 -14.68 21.50 21.81
CA ASP A 89 -13.36 21.36 21.18
C ASP A 89 -13.52 20.64 19.84
N GLU A 90 -12.99 21.25 18.78
CA GLU A 90 -13.08 20.74 17.42
C GLU A 90 -12.13 19.55 17.17
N ILE A 91 -11.15 19.31 18.06
CA ILE A 91 -10.12 18.30 17.86
C ILE A 91 -10.73 16.90 17.73
N GLY A 92 -11.54 16.49 18.70
CA GLY A 92 -12.13 15.14 18.69
C GLY A 92 -12.96 14.83 17.45
N GLN A 93 -13.50 15.85 16.77
CA GLN A 93 -14.35 15.70 15.58
C GLN A 93 -13.57 15.80 14.25
N THR A 94 -12.29 16.18 14.29
CA THR A 94 -11.48 16.45 13.08
C THR A 94 -10.25 15.55 12.96
N VAL A 95 -9.88 14.86 14.04
CA VAL A 95 -8.76 13.92 14.05
C VAL A 95 -9.15 12.61 13.37
N ASP A 96 -8.36 12.20 12.39
CA ASP A 96 -8.50 10.90 11.71
C ASP A 96 -7.26 10.01 11.81
N ALA A 97 -6.15 10.59 12.27
CA ALA A 97 -4.97 9.85 12.67
C ALA A 97 -4.44 10.33 14.00
N PHE A 98 -4.08 9.37 14.85
CA PHE A 98 -3.45 9.60 16.13
C PHE A 98 -2.06 8.98 16.14
N ILE A 99 -1.05 9.77 16.48
CA ILE A 99 0.34 9.37 16.59
C ILE A 99 0.79 9.67 18.01
N TYR A 100 1.12 8.63 18.77
CA TYR A 100 1.77 8.76 20.06
C TYR A 100 3.27 8.52 19.91
N MET A 101 4.09 9.41 20.44
CA MET A 101 5.54 9.27 20.42
C MET A 101 6.10 8.99 21.81
N CYS A 102 6.91 7.94 21.92
CA CYS A 102 7.64 7.56 23.13
C CYS A 102 9.13 7.39 22.86
N SER A 103 9.91 7.33 23.94
CA SER A 103 11.33 7.02 23.93
C SER A 103 11.56 5.58 24.40
N LYS A 104 12.29 4.77 23.64
CA LYS A 104 12.76 3.45 24.06
C LYS A 104 13.70 3.56 25.27
N ASP A 105 14.46 4.65 25.36
CA ASP A 105 15.41 4.89 26.45
C ASP A 105 14.72 5.30 27.77
N ASP A 106 13.40 5.60 27.74
CA ASP A 106 12.59 5.91 28.92
C ASP A 106 11.17 5.31 28.79
N LEU A 107 11.00 4.10 29.33
CA LEU A 107 9.72 3.37 29.36
C LEU A 107 8.58 4.13 30.06
N GLY A 108 8.90 5.09 30.93
CA GLY A 108 7.90 5.97 31.54
C GLY A 108 7.14 6.79 30.50
N THR A 109 7.79 7.12 29.38
CA THR A 109 7.16 7.87 28.27
C THR A 109 6.09 7.07 27.54
N PHE A 110 6.17 5.74 27.52
CA PHE A 110 5.16 4.90 26.91
C PHE A 110 3.85 4.91 27.71
N GLN A 111 3.91 5.00 29.04
CA GLN A 111 2.73 4.90 29.91
C GLN A 111 1.66 5.96 29.61
N GLY A 112 2.06 7.14 29.13
CA GLY A 112 1.14 8.24 28.81
C GLY A 112 0.15 7.90 27.69
N ILE A 113 0.44 6.94 26.81
CA ILE A 113 -0.48 6.53 25.74
C ILE A 113 -1.81 5.99 26.29
N ARG A 114 -1.77 5.38 27.48
CA ARG A 114 -2.93 4.76 28.14
C ARG A 114 -3.98 5.80 28.52
N ASP A 115 -3.55 7.01 28.86
CA ASP A 115 -4.45 8.12 29.19
C ASP A 115 -5.28 8.59 27.98
N TRP A 116 -4.83 8.28 26.75
CA TRP A 116 -5.52 8.65 25.51
C TRP A 116 -6.55 7.61 25.05
N LEU A 117 -6.53 6.39 25.57
CA LEU A 117 -7.41 5.30 25.11
C LEU A 117 -8.88 5.72 25.09
N THR A 118 -9.34 6.33 26.19
CA THR A 118 -10.73 6.77 26.28
C THR A 118 -11.07 7.84 25.23
N PHE A 119 -10.13 8.71 24.86
CA PHE A 119 -10.33 9.69 23.78
C PHE A 119 -10.41 9.00 22.42
N LEU A 120 -9.57 8.00 22.19
CA LEU A 120 -9.55 7.24 20.94
C LEU A 120 -10.77 6.35 20.76
N GLU A 121 -11.37 5.84 21.83
CA GLU A 121 -12.66 5.15 21.80
C GLU A 121 -13.80 6.07 21.36
N ASP A 122 -13.75 7.36 21.73
CA ASP A 122 -14.79 8.32 21.37
C ASP A 122 -14.62 8.88 19.95
N CYS A 123 -13.39 9.23 19.55
CA CYS A 123 -13.13 9.81 18.24
C CYS A 123 -12.94 8.77 17.14
N ASP A 124 -12.51 7.55 17.49
CA ASP A 124 -12.27 6.41 16.61
C ASP A 124 -11.55 6.79 15.31
N PRO A 125 -10.26 7.17 15.38
CA PRO A 125 -9.49 7.56 14.20
C PRO A 125 -9.18 6.33 13.34
N GLY A 126 -9.18 6.51 12.01
CA GLY A 126 -8.80 5.46 11.07
C GLY A 126 -7.35 4.97 11.22
N ILE A 127 -6.49 5.79 11.83
CA ILE A 127 -5.10 5.46 12.12
C ILE A 127 -4.77 5.66 13.60
N ARG A 128 -4.12 4.66 14.21
CA ARG A 128 -3.50 4.73 15.54
C ARG A 128 -2.07 4.21 15.43
N VAL A 129 -1.08 5.05 15.71
CA VAL A 129 0.34 4.71 15.59
C VAL A 129 1.06 5.01 16.91
N CYS A 130 1.85 4.06 17.39
CA CYS A 130 2.82 4.26 18.45
C CYS A 130 4.23 4.29 17.84
N VAL A 131 4.86 5.46 17.84
CA VAL A 131 6.21 5.67 17.32
C VAL A 131 7.19 5.69 18.47
N ALA A 132 8.16 4.79 18.45
CA ALA A 132 9.25 4.74 19.42
C ALA A 132 10.57 5.17 18.77
N ASP A 133 11.34 5.99 19.48
CA ASP A 133 12.70 6.38 19.09
C ASP A 133 13.66 6.11 20.26
N GLY A 134 14.95 5.94 20.01
CA GLY A 134 15.95 5.61 21.04
C GLY A 134 16.70 4.32 20.75
N THR A 135 17.58 3.92 21.67
CA THR A 135 18.55 2.84 21.42
C THR A 135 18.33 1.58 22.26
N ALA A 136 17.53 1.67 23.31
CA ALA A 136 17.18 0.50 24.11
C ALA A 136 16.32 -0.50 23.31
N GLU A 137 16.58 -1.78 23.53
CA GLU A 137 15.81 -2.90 22.97
C GLU A 137 15.06 -3.69 24.06
N GLU A 138 15.19 -3.25 25.31
CA GLU A 138 14.50 -3.84 26.44
C GLU A 138 13.00 -3.53 26.37
N GLU A 139 12.16 -4.54 26.62
CA GLU A 139 10.69 -4.42 26.63
C GLU A 139 10.00 -4.06 25.31
N VAL A 140 10.73 -3.98 24.18
CA VAL A 140 10.14 -3.70 22.85
C VAL A 140 9.01 -4.70 22.53
N GLU A 141 9.24 -5.99 22.77
CA GLU A 141 8.22 -7.04 22.52
C GLU A 141 6.95 -6.84 23.38
N ALA A 142 7.10 -6.33 24.61
CA ALA A 142 5.97 -6.02 25.48
C ALA A 142 5.19 -4.79 24.99
N ILE A 143 5.90 -3.78 24.47
CA ILE A 143 5.30 -2.58 23.86
C ILE A 143 4.56 -2.96 22.57
N GLU A 144 5.19 -3.74 21.69
CA GLU A 144 4.60 -4.23 20.44
C GLU A 144 3.32 -5.04 20.70
N SER A 145 3.39 -6.00 21.64
CA SER A 145 2.24 -6.79 22.06
C SER A 145 1.10 -5.92 22.59
N TRP A 146 1.42 -4.93 23.44
CA TRP A 146 0.42 -3.97 23.92
C TRP A 146 -0.19 -3.13 22.79
N CYS A 147 0.62 -2.70 21.82
CA CYS A 147 0.14 -1.94 20.67
C CYS A 147 -0.85 -2.76 19.84
N ILE A 148 -0.52 -4.03 19.54
CA ILE A 148 -1.41 -4.95 18.82
C ILE A 148 -2.75 -5.11 19.57
N ASP A 149 -2.69 -5.37 20.88
CA ASP A 149 -3.89 -5.55 21.72
C ASP A 149 -4.80 -4.30 21.73
N ASN A 150 -4.22 -3.11 21.52
CA ASN A 150 -4.92 -1.83 21.54
C ASN A 150 -5.10 -1.21 20.13
N GLN A 151 -4.87 -1.99 19.06
CA GLN A 151 -5.02 -1.59 17.65
C GLN A 151 -4.12 -0.42 17.22
N PHE A 152 -2.93 -0.34 17.79
CA PHE A 152 -1.88 0.56 17.35
C PHE A 152 -0.91 -0.16 16.42
N GLU A 153 -0.55 0.51 15.33
CA GLU A 153 0.64 0.15 14.56
C GLU A 153 1.88 0.62 15.32
N TYR A 154 2.80 -0.29 15.63
CA TYR A 154 4.04 0.05 16.31
C TYR A 154 5.14 0.33 15.28
N ILE A 155 5.82 1.47 15.42
CA ILE A 155 6.89 1.89 14.51
C ILE A 155 8.13 2.25 15.33
N ASP A 156 9.17 1.44 15.15
CA ASP A 156 10.50 1.76 15.65
C ASP A 156 11.27 2.63 14.63
N MET A 157 11.58 3.86 15.02
CA MET A 157 12.29 4.84 14.18
C MET A 157 13.74 4.47 13.88
N THR A 158 14.34 3.58 14.66
CA THR A 158 15.72 3.09 14.48
C THR A 158 15.79 1.80 13.69
N ARG A 159 14.66 1.11 13.51
CA ARG A 159 14.59 -0.12 12.73
C ARG A 159 14.80 0.17 11.25
N THR A 160 15.64 -0.66 10.64
CA THR A 160 15.87 -0.70 9.20
C THR A 160 15.53 -2.08 8.67
N THR A 161 15.18 -2.19 7.40
CA THR A 161 14.94 -3.46 6.72
C THR A 161 15.79 -3.52 5.44
N ASP A 162 16.39 -4.69 5.19
CA ASP A 162 17.14 -5.00 3.97
C ASP A 162 16.29 -5.81 2.98
N ILE A 163 15.08 -6.20 3.38
CA ILE A 163 14.13 -6.91 2.54
C ILE A 163 13.58 -5.92 1.51
N ALA A 164 13.73 -6.28 0.24
CA ALA A 164 13.21 -5.45 -0.84
C ALA A 164 11.71 -5.21 -0.68
N PHE A 165 11.28 -3.95 -0.87
CA PHE A 165 9.91 -3.45 -0.74
C PHE A 165 9.33 -3.42 0.68
N ASP A 166 10.01 -3.97 1.66
CA ASP A 166 9.63 -3.81 3.06
C ASP A 166 9.95 -2.38 3.53
N LYS A 167 9.14 -1.85 4.45
CA LYS A 167 9.30 -0.50 4.99
C LYS A 167 9.48 -0.55 6.49
N ALA A 168 10.37 0.29 7.00
CA ALA A 168 10.64 0.43 8.43
C ALA A 168 10.79 1.90 8.81
N GLY A 169 10.66 2.21 10.09
CA GLY A 169 10.81 3.55 10.63
C GLY A 169 9.92 4.58 9.94
N ALA A 170 10.52 5.69 9.50
CA ALA A 170 9.77 6.81 8.90
C ALA A 170 9.03 6.43 7.61
N ASP A 171 9.60 5.52 6.79
CA ASP A 171 8.97 5.08 5.54
C ASP A 171 7.69 4.28 5.79
N LEU A 172 7.70 3.44 6.83
CA LEU A 172 6.50 2.72 7.28
C LEU A 172 5.45 3.71 7.81
N ALA A 173 5.87 4.69 8.62
CA ALA A 173 4.97 5.72 9.12
C ALA A 173 4.30 6.51 7.99
N LEU A 174 5.08 6.88 6.95
CA LEU A 174 4.53 7.54 5.77
C LEU A 174 3.52 6.65 5.05
N GLU A 175 3.82 5.36 4.88
CA GLU A 175 2.91 4.42 4.23
C GLU A 175 1.57 4.33 4.96
N VAL A 176 1.60 4.14 6.29
CA VAL A 176 0.39 4.08 7.12
C VAL A 176 -0.47 5.34 6.95
N LEU A 177 0.15 6.52 6.90
CA LEU A 177 -0.58 7.78 6.66
C LEU A 177 -1.15 7.89 5.24
N GLN A 178 -0.46 7.34 4.25
CA GLN A 178 -0.87 7.38 2.85
C GLN A 178 -1.92 6.33 2.47
N THR A 179 -2.06 5.26 3.25
CA THR A 179 -3.07 4.22 3.01
C THR A 179 -4.44 4.57 3.58
N ASN A 180 -4.53 5.61 4.42
CA ASN A 180 -5.81 6.06 4.96
C ASN A 180 -6.69 6.78 3.93
N MET A 181 -8.00 6.78 4.21
CA MET A 181 -9.05 7.39 3.41
C MET A 181 -9.45 8.73 4.02
N TRP A 182 -8.73 9.79 3.65
CA TRP A 182 -8.92 11.12 4.23
C TRP A 182 -10.19 11.82 3.75
N ASP A 183 -10.91 12.47 4.66
CA ASP A 183 -12.01 13.35 4.31
C ASP A 183 -11.52 14.51 3.43
N GLY A 184 -12.24 14.76 2.34
CA GLY A 184 -11.87 15.80 1.37
C GLY A 184 -10.76 15.39 0.39
N MET A 185 -10.33 14.12 0.38
CA MET A 185 -9.39 13.65 -0.63
C MET A 185 -9.97 13.77 -2.05
N THR A 186 -9.14 14.18 -3.00
CA THR A 186 -9.47 14.25 -4.42
C THR A 186 -8.78 13.10 -5.13
N ARG A 187 -9.57 12.19 -5.73
CA ARG A 187 -9.01 11.09 -6.54
C ARG A 187 -8.37 11.67 -7.80
N LYS A 188 -7.20 11.15 -8.14
CA LYS A 188 -6.55 11.46 -9.41
C LYS A 188 -7.25 10.67 -10.50
N ASP A 189 -7.88 11.38 -11.43
CA ASP A 189 -8.41 10.76 -12.63
C ASP A 189 -7.24 10.24 -13.47
N ASN A 190 -6.98 8.92 -13.40
CA ASN A 190 -5.96 8.25 -14.20
C ASN A 190 -6.29 8.26 -15.72
N VAL A 191 -7.28 9.03 -16.16
CA VAL A 191 -7.68 9.17 -17.57
C VAL A 191 -6.58 9.84 -18.42
N SER A 192 -5.67 10.62 -17.80
CA SER A 192 -4.49 11.19 -18.47
C SER A 192 -3.19 10.41 -18.21
N ALA A 193 -3.08 9.70 -17.07
CA ALA A 193 -1.93 8.85 -16.74
C ALA A 193 -1.92 7.52 -17.52
N ALA A 194 -3.09 7.00 -17.92
CA ALA A 194 -3.22 5.88 -18.84
C ALA A 194 -2.76 6.20 -20.28
N LYS A 195 -2.52 7.48 -20.61
CA LYS A 195 -1.97 7.88 -21.91
C LYS A 195 -0.46 8.06 -21.93
N ASN A 196 0.19 8.25 -20.78
CA ASN A 196 1.62 8.64 -20.74
C ASN A 196 2.51 7.77 -19.84
N LEU A 197 1.99 6.71 -19.21
CA LEU A 197 2.83 5.64 -18.64
C LEU A 197 2.97 4.52 -19.67
N LYS A 198 3.79 4.79 -20.68
CA LYS A 198 4.45 3.74 -21.44
C LYS A 198 5.90 3.77 -21.02
N THR A 199 6.25 2.99 -20.01
CA THR A 199 7.65 2.69 -19.74
C THR A 199 8.23 2.04 -21.00
N GLU A 200 9.48 2.33 -21.37
CA GLU A 200 10.13 1.73 -22.56
C GLU A 200 10.02 0.19 -22.57
N GLU A 201 9.98 -0.43 -21.38
CA GLU A 201 9.75 -1.87 -21.17
C GLU A 201 8.31 -2.30 -21.47
N GLN A 202 7.29 -1.51 -21.10
CA GLN A 202 5.90 -1.77 -21.48
C GLN A 202 5.69 -1.53 -22.97
N GLU A 203 6.36 -0.54 -23.57
CA GLU A 203 6.34 -0.31 -25.01
C GLU A 203 7.01 -1.44 -25.79
N GLN A 204 8.09 -2.02 -25.26
CA GLN A 204 8.71 -3.23 -25.80
C GLN A 204 7.77 -4.43 -25.69
N LEU A 205 7.12 -4.65 -24.55
CA LEU A 205 6.11 -5.71 -24.37
C LEU A 205 4.88 -5.52 -25.26
N TYR A 206 4.39 -4.29 -25.44
CA TYR A 206 3.28 -3.98 -26.35
C TYR A 206 3.70 -4.09 -27.82
N LYS A 207 4.95 -3.75 -28.17
CA LYS A 207 5.51 -4.00 -29.50
C LYS A 207 5.63 -5.49 -29.77
N GLU A 208 6.16 -6.26 -28.82
CA GLU A 208 6.34 -7.70 -28.95
C GLU A 208 4.98 -8.42 -29.06
N MET A 209 3.97 -8.00 -28.28
CA MET A 209 2.58 -8.44 -28.44
C MET A 209 1.91 -7.96 -29.73
N ALA A 210 2.23 -6.76 -30.22
CA ALA A 210 1.69 -6.22 -31.45
C ALA A 210 2.30 -6.90 -32.69
N ASP A 211 3.59 -7.22 -32.66
CA ASP A 211 4.30 -7.97 -33.69
C ASP A 211 3.80 -9.42 -33.75
N LEU A 212 3.46 -10.03 -32.60
CA LEU A 212 2.74 -11.32 -32.53
C LEU A 212 1.32 -11.24 -33.13
N LYS A 213 0.60 -10.13 -32.91
CA LYS A 213 -0.76 -9.89 -33.47
C LYS A 213 -0.76 -9.45 -34.94
N LEU A 214 0.31 -8.85 -35.43
CA LEU A 214 0.47 -8.45 -36.84
C LEU A 214 0.91 -9.64 -37.69
N ASN A 215 1.74 -10.53 -37.16
CA ASN A 215 2.04 -11.81 -37.81
C ASN A 215 0.81 -12.71 -37.90
N SER A 216 -0.07 -12.72 -36.89
CA SER A 216 -1.33 -13.48 -36.97
C SER A 216 -2.33 -12.91 -37.99
N LYS A 217 -2.35 -11.59 -38.21
CA LYS A 217 -3.23 -10.95 -39.21
C LYS A 217 -2.66 -10.96 -40.63
N GLN A 218 -1.34 -10.91 -40.81
CA GLN A 218 -0.71 -11.04 -42.13
C GLN A 218 -0.75 -12.48 -42.65
N ASP A 219 -0.77 -13.48 -41.77
CA ASP A 219 -0.91 -14.88 -42.17
C ASP A 219 -2.36 -15.29 -42.50
N GLU A 220 -3.36 -14.61 -41.96
CA GLU A 220 -4.76 -14.80 -42.40
C GLU A 220 -5.03 -14.26 -43.81
N GLU A 221 -4.42 -13.13 -44.19
CA GLU A 221 -4.56 -12.58 -45.55
C GLU A 221 -3.72 -13.33 -46.59
N LYS A 222 -2.53 -13.85 -46.22
CA LYS A 222 -1.76 -14.75 -47.11
C LYS A 222 -2.41 -16.11 -47.30
N LYS A 223 -3.15 -16.65 -46.31
CA LYS A 223 -3.85 -17.94 -46.44
C LYS A 223 -5.01 -17.95 -47.42
N LYS A 224 -5.53 -16.79 -47.84
CA LYS A 224 -6.59 -16.72 -48.87
C LYS A 224 -6.05 -16.70 -50.30
N PHE A 225 -4.74 -16.46 -50.49
CA PHE A 225 -4.13 -16.28 -51.82
C PHE A 225 -3.23 -17.43 -52.29
N LEU A 226 -3.04 -18.49 -51.49
CA LEU A 226 -2.08 -19.59 -51.76
C LEU A 226 -2.70 -20.93 -52.19
N PHE A 227 -4.01 -20.99 -52.45
CA PHE A 227 -4.59 -22.11 -53.21
C PHE A 227 -4.44 -21.89 -54.72
N ASN A 228 -3.20 -21.86 -55.22
CA ASN A 228 -2.88 -22.38 -56.54
C ASN A 228 -1.36 -22.48 -56.75
N GLU A 229 -0.97 -23.66 -57.23
CA GLU A 229 0.32 -24.02 -57.85
C GLU A 229 1.53 -24.30 -56.94
N SER A 230 1.81 -25.61 -56.88
CA SER A 230 3.13 -26.28 -56.92
C SER A 230 4.38 -25.40 -56.94
N ASP A 231 5.29 -25.59 -55.97
CA ASP A 231 6.49 -26.41 -56.14
C ASP A 231 7.37 -26.35 -54.87
N ALA A 232 8.28 -27.32 -54.78
CA ALA A 232 9.26 -27.61 -53.74
C ALA A 232 9.91 -26.40 -53.03
N GLU A 233 10.19 -26.55 -51.72
CA GLU A 233 11.56 -26.74 -51.20
C GLU A 233 11.59 -26.84 -49.66
N GLU A 234 12.60 -27.55 -49.18
CA GLU A 234 12.85 -28.03 -47.82
C GLU A 234 13.13 -26.91 -46.79
N GLY A 235 12.75 -27.13 -45.52
CA GLY A 235 13.44 -26.47 -44.40
C GLY A 235 12.64 -26.32 -43.09
N ASN A 236 12.95 -27.21 -42.14
CA ASN A 236 12.73 -27.13 -40.68
C ASN A 236 11.30 -27.28 -40.15
N GLU A 237 11.01 -28.53 -39.75
CA GLU A 237 9.99 -28.89 -38.76
C GLU A 237 10.38 -28.31 -37.39
N ASP A 238 9.81 -27.16 -37.02
CA ASP A 238 9.53 -26.86 -35.61
C ASP A 238 8.04 -27.13 -35.44
N ASP A 239 7.72 -28.27 -34.84
CA ASP A 239 6.37 -28.72 -34.52
C ASP A 239 5.75 -27.81 -33.45
N THR A 240 5.43 -26.57 -33.82
CA THR A 240 4.49 -25.73 -33.07
C THR A 240 3.09 -26.29 -33.27
N GLU A 241 2.72 -27.28 -32.46
CA GLU A 241 1.32 -27.61 -32.21
C GLU A 241 0.63 -26.37 -31.62
N PHE A 242 -0.05 -25.62 -32.49
CA PHE A 242 -0.84 -24.45 -32.12
C PHE A 242 -1.87 -24.84 -31.05
N LEU A 243 -1.82 -24.13 -29.91
CA LEU A 243 -2.84 -24.24 -28.86
C LEU A 243 -4.19 -23.82 -29.42
N THR A 244 -5.18 -24.72 -29.33
CA THR A 244 -6.51 -24.47 -29.87
C THR A 244 -7.40 -23.79 -28.84
N ASP A 245 -8.42 -23.05 -29.31
CA ASP A 245 -9.47 -22.52 -28.45
C ASP A 245 -10.20 -23.62 -27.67
N GLU A 246 -10.21 -24.86 -28.18
CA GLU A 246 -10.76 -26.02 -27.49
C GLU A 246 -9.94 -26.39 -26.25
N ASP A 247 -8.61 -26.31 -26.32
CA ASP A 247 -7.71 -26.58 -25.19
C ASP A 247 -7.88 -25.55 -24.07
N VAL A 248 -8.07 -24.27 -24.42
CA VAL A 248 -8.29 -23.19 -23.45
C VAL A 248 -9.64 -23.35 -22.74
N ARG A 249 -10.70 -23.68 -23.49
CA ARG A 249 -12.04 -23.93 -22.92
C ARG A 249 -12.08 -25.18 -22.06
N PHE A 250 -11.33 -26.21 -22.42
CA PHE A 250 -11.19 -27.41 -21.61
C PHE A 250 -10.57 -27.08 -20.24
N MET A 251 -9.45 -26.34 -20.24
CA MET A 251 -8.78 -25.91 -19.00
C MET A 251 -9.62 -24.94 -18.16
N GLN A 252 -10.37 -24.04 -18.79
CA GLN A 252 -11.31 -23.16 -18.09
C GLN A 252 -12.40 -23.95 -17.37
N LYS A 253 -12.98 -24.94 -18.05
CA LYS A 253 -14.01 -25.80 -17.45
C LYS A 253 -13.45 -26.66 -16.31
N GLU A 254 -12.21 -27.14 -16.42
CA GLU A 254 -11.57 -27.95 -15.37
C GLU A 254 -11.25 -27.13 -14.11
N LEU A 255 -10.81 -25.87 -14.27
CA LEU A 255 -10.46 -24.99 -13.16
C LEU A 255 -11.67 -24.28 -12.52
N PHE A 256 -12.64 -23.84 -13.33
CA PHE A 256 -13.72 -22.96 -12.89
C PHE A 256 -15.12 -23.54 -13.06
N GLY A 257 -15.27 -24.68 -13.74
CA GLY A 257 -16.58 -25.23 -14.07
C GLY A 257 -17.46 -25.66 -12.89
N SER A 258 -16.87 -25.78 -11.68
CA SER A 258 -17.60 -26.10 -10.45
C SER A 258 -17.51 -24.99 -9.39
N ILE A 259 -16.95 -23.82 -9.70
CA ILE A 259 -16.66 -22.75 -8.72
C ILE A 259 -17.92 -22.21 -8.01
N SER A 260 -19.10 -22.34 -8.64
CA SER A 260 -20.38 -21.91 -8.09
C SER A 260 -21.06 -22.94 -7.16
N GLU A 261 -20.47 -24.12 -6.98
CA GLU A 261 -20.96 -25.16 -6.07
C GLU A 261 -20.48 -24.93 -4.62
N GLU A 262 -21.12 -25.58 -3.63
CA GLU A 262 -20.82 -25.43 -2.18
C GLU A 262 -19.35 -25.71 -1.82
N ASP A 263 -18.70 -26.63 -2.55
CA ASP A 263 -17.26 -26.96 -2.43
C ASP A 263 -16.44 -26.53 -3.66
N GLY A 264 -16.92 -25.56 -4.44
CA GLY A 264 -16.36 -25.21 -5.75
C GLY A 264 -14.93 -24.66 -5.69
N LEU A 265 -14.61 -23.89 -4.64
CA LEU A 265 -13.27 -23.34 -4.44
C LEU A 265 -12.25 -24.42 -4.05
N ASP A 266 -12.62 -25.34 -3.17
CA ASP A 266 -11.72 -26.43 -2.76
C ASP A 266 -11.41 -27.35 -3.94
N LYS A 267 -12.40 -27.65 -4.78
CA LYS A 267 -12.19 -28.39 -6.03
C LYS A 267 -11.26 -27.66 -7.01
N ALA A 268 -11.38 -26.33 -7.12
CA ALA A 268 -10.48 -25.53 -7.96
C ALA A 268 -9.04 -25.53 -7.42
N PHE A 269 -8.85 -25.48 -6.10
CA PHE A 269 -7.54 -25.62 -5.47
C PHE A 269 -6.93 -27.01 -5.67
N GLU A 270 -7.72 -28.07 -5.57
CA GLU A 270 -7.28 -29.44 -5.86
C GLU A 270 -6.86 -29.59 -7.33
N ALA A 271 -7.62 -29.02 -8.26
CA ALA A 271 -7.28 -29.01 -9.69
C ALA A 271 -5.98 -28.24 -9.96
N LEU A 272 -5.78 -27.07 -9.35
CA LEU A 272 -4.53 -26.31 -9.46
C LEU A 272 -3.33 -27.06 -8.88
N GLN A 273 -3.50 -27.76 -7.76
CA GLN A 273 -2.45 -28.59 -7.18
C GLN A 273 -2.10 -29.76 -8.11
N ALA A 274 -3.09 -30.43 -8.70
CA ALA A 274 -2.89 -31.50 -9.67
C ALA A 274 -2.16 -31.01 -10.93
N ILE A 275 -2.51 -29.83 -11.45
CA ILE A 275 -1.85 -29.20 -12.60
C ILE A 275 -0.39 -28.83 -12.27
N ARG A 276 -0.15 -28.27 -11.08
CA ARG A 276 1.20 -27.95 -10.59
C ARG A 276 2.07 -29.20 -10.47
N ASP A 277 1.53 -30.27 -9.91
CA ASP A 277 2.26 -31.51 -9.68
C ASP A 277 2.53 -32.24 -11.00
N LYS A 278 1.60 -32.18 -11.97
CA LYS A 278 1.80 -32.60 -13.36
C LYS A 278 2.88 -31.77 -14.05
N GLY A 279 2.91 -30.45 -13.83
CA GLY A 279 3.94 -29.57 -14.36
C GLY A 279 5.36 -29.91 -13.90
N ARG A 280 5.54 -30.59 -12.76
CA ARG A 280 6.88 -30.97 -12.27
C ARG A 280 7.52 -32.10 -13.07
N THR A 281 6.73 -32.93 -13.75
CA THR A 281 7.21 -34.11 -14.48
C THR A 281 7.35 -33.89 -15.99
N LEU A 282 6.90 -32.73 -16.50
CA LEU A 282 6.93 -32.36 -17.92
C LEU A 282 8.26 -31.71 -18.33
N SER A 283 8.59 -31.82 -19.62
CA SER A 283 9.74 -31.12 -20.23
C SER A 283 9.52 -29.61 -20.24
N ASP A 284 10.58 -28.81 -20.42
CA ASP A 284 10.48 -27.35 -20.37
C ASP A 284 9.49 -26.78 -21.41
N SER A 285 9.46 -27.37 -22.61
CA SER A 285 8.53 -27.01 -23.68
C SER A 285 7.07 -27.29 -23.27
N GLU A 286 6.80 -28.48 -22.75
CA GLU A 286 5.45 -28.88 -22.30
C GLU A 286 4.99 -28.11 -21.06
N ARG A 287 5.90 -27.76 -20.16
CA ARG A 287 5.61 -26.90 -19.00
C ARG A 287 5.18 -25.51 -19.42
N ARG A 288 5.85 -24.92 -20.42
CA ARG A 288 5.46 -23.62 -20.98
C ARG A 288 4.09 -23.70 -21.65
N LYS A 289 3.79 -24.77 -22.39
CA LYS A 289 2.48 -25.00 -23.01
C LYS A 289 1.37 -25.08 -21.96
N LEU A 290 1.58 -25.86 -20.90
CA LEU A 290 0.62 -25.99 -19.80
C LEU A 290 0.42 -24.65 -19.06
N ALA A 291 1.49 -23.91 -18.79
CA ALA A 291 1.42 -22.59 -18.16
C ALA A 291 0.64 -21.58 -19.02
N ALA A 292 0.85 -21.61 -20.35
CA ALA A 292 0.12 -20.76 -21.29
C ALA A 292 -1.38 -21.11 -21.32
N GLN A 293 -1.73 -22.40 -21.33
CA GLN A 293 -3.13 -22.84 -21.27
C GLN A 293 -3.84 -22.40 -19.99
N VAL A 294 -3.16 -22.52 -18.84
CA VAL A 294 -3.68 -22.03 -17.54
C VAL A 294 -3.84 -20.51 -17.57
N ALA A 295 -2.83 -19.76 -18.02
CA ALA A 295 -2.92 -18.30 -18.08
C ALA A 295 -4.09 -17.83 -18.97
N LEU A 296 -4.28 -18.47 -20.13
CA LEU A 296 -5.37 -18.16 -21.06
C LEU A 296 -6.75 -18.52 -20.50
N SER A 297 -6.87 -19.59 -19.71
CA SER A 297 -8.15 -19.94 -19.08
C SER A 297 -8.54 -18.95 -17.98
N PHE A 298 -7.58 -18.43 -17.20
CA PHE A 298 -7.81 -17.34 -16.25
C PHE A 298 -8.21 -16.04 -16.96
N ALA A 299 -7.56 -15.70 -18.08
CA ALA A 299 -7.92 -14.52 -18.85
C ALA A 299 -9.36 -14.63 -19.42
N ALA A 300 -9.74 -15.81 -19.92
CA ALA A 300 -11.08 -16.08 -20.42
C ALA A 300 -12.16 -15.99 -19.33
N GLU A 301 -11.87 -16.40 -18.10
CA GLU A 301 -12.79 -16.29 -16.96
C GLU A 301 -12.97 -14.84 -16.46
N LEU A 302 -11.90 -14.05 -16.53
CA LEU A 302 -11.89 -12.65 -16.07
C LEU A 302 -12.34 -11.64 -17.15
N GLU A 303 -12.76 -12.13 -18.32
CA GLU A 303 -13.10 -11.32 -19.51
C GLU A 303 -12.01 -10.30 -19.91
N LEU A 304 -10.73 -10.69 -19.82
CA LEU A 304 -9.57 -9.85 -20.17
C LEU A 304 -9.15 -9.97 -21.64
#